data_AF-A0A9X3J292-F1
#
_entry.id   AF-A0A9X3J292-F1
#
_cell.length_a   1.000
_cell.length_b   1.000
_cell.length_c   1.000
_cell.angle_alpha   90.00
_cell.angle_beta   90.00
_cell.angle_gamma   90.00
#
_symmetry.space_group_name_H-M   'P 1'
#
loop_
_entity.id
_entity.type
_entity.pdbx_description
1 polymer ?
#
loop_
_entity_poly.entity_id
_entity_poly.type
_entity_poly.pdbx_seq_one_letter_code
_entity_poly.pdbx_strand_id
1 'polypeptide(L)'
;MRFTFALLSTALLTLAACPDSKGDTDSATATTTTTTTTDASTGTATTTTGDTGTSAPTTGTTGDAIVPCDGALPPAGSACETEGEVCPAQDDLCVAFTAATCEGGAWVHFDNVPGPECGEGSCDPSDPPLEGDPCTTEGASCSTDCSDQCQFCNKWTCSEGMWTRIEVFPEPCLECDAICDFVIVPMCAGGPPDKAACVAGCEDSKAGACKAEFSDLRACAGEQPTFTCDDAQRPLVAGCEDAFTAFYACSMP
;
A
#
# COMPACT_ATOMS: atom_id res chain seq x y z
N MET A 1 -68.79 -17.48 6.28
CA MET A 1 -67.33 -17.63 6.06
C MET A 1 -66.98 -16.87 4.79
N ARG A 2 -66.38 -15.68 4.92
CA ARG A 2 -65.91 -14.86 3.79
C ARG A 2 -64.38 -14.95 3.80
N PHE A 3 -63.82 -15.60 2.79
CA PHE A 3 -62.37 -15.59 2.53
C PHE A 3 -62.06 -14.36 1.70
N THR A 4 -61.33 -13.42 2.30
CA THR A 4 -60.74 -12.28 1.61
C THR A 4 -59.39 -12.72 1.06
N PHE A 5 -59.30 -12.96 -0.25
CA PHE A 5 -58.03 -13.14 -0.95
C PHE A 5 -57.36 -11.77 -1.06
N ALA A 6 -56.30 -11.54 -0.28
CA ALA A 6 -55.39 -10.43 -0.50
C ALA A 6 -54.43 -10.82 -1.63
N LEU A 7 -54.55 -10.12 -2.76
CA LEU A 7 -53.55 -10.08 -3.82
C LEU A 7 -52.25 -9.53 -3.22
N LEU A 8 -51.24 -10.38 -3.03
CA LEU A 8 -49.87 -9.93 -2.78
C LEU A 8 -49.17 -9.81 -4.13
N SER A 9 -48.81 -8.57 -4.45
CA SER A 9 -48.01 -8.16 -5.60
C SER A 9 -46.74 -8.97 -5.75
N THR A 10 -46.61 -9.66 -6.88
CA THR A 10 -45.35 -10.17 -7.42
C THR A 10 -44.52 -8.96 -7.90
N ALA A 11 -43.78 -8.35 -6.98
CA ALA A 11 -42.62 -7.54 -7.35
C ALA A 11 -41.43 -8.50 -7.51
N LEU A 12 -41.10 -8.84 -8.76
CA LEU A 12 -39.82 -9.43 -9.12
C LEU A 12 -38.72 -8.44 -8.67
N LEU A 13 -38.02 -8.74 -7.58
CA LEU A 13 -36.69 -8.21 -7.34
C LEU A 13 -35.72 -9.07 -8.16
N THR A 14 -35.40 -8.58 -9.35
CA THR A 14 -34.15 -8.94 -10.02
C THR A 14 -33.00 -8.45 -9.14
N LEU A 15 -32.25 -9.39 -8.54
CA LEU A 15 -30.91 -9.11 -8.03
C LEU A 15 -30.09 -8.55 -9.21
N ALA A 16 -29.67 -7.30 -9.06
CA ALA A 16 -28.88 -6.60 -10.04
C ALA A 16 -27.48 -7.22 -10.08
N ALA A 17 -27.11 -7.72 -11.26
CA ALA A 17 -25.72 -7.89 -11.64
C ALA A 17 -25.03 -6.52 -11.60
N CYS A 18 -23.87 -6.45 -10.96
CA CYS A 18 -23.04 -5.24 -10.92
C CYS A 18 -22.63 -4.79 -12.33
N PRO A 19 -22.78 -3.51 -12.71
CA PRO A 19 -22.23 -3.01 -13.96
C PRO A 19 -20.71 -2.77 -13.85
N ASP A 20 -19.96 -3.40 -14.75
CA ASP A 20 -18.59 -3.03 -15.14
C ASP A 20 -18.45 -1.51 -15.35
N SER A 21 -17.59 -0.85 -14.58
CA SER A 21 -17.21 0.55 -14.79
C SER A 21 -15.78 0.65 -15.31
N LYS A 22 -15.66 0.99 -16.60
CA LYS A 22 -14.42 1.36 -17.29
C LYS A 22 -14.07 2.83 -17.03
N GLY A 23 -12.82 3.07 -16.60
CA GLY A 23 -11.90 4.13 -17.02
C GLY A 23 -12.23 5.61 -16.76
N ASP A 24 -11.28 6.34 -16.14
CA ASP A 24 -10.62 7.49 -16.79
C ASP A 24 -9.42 8.04 -15.98
N THR A 25 -8.55 8.73 -16.70
CA THR A 25 -7.14 9.10 -16.45
C THR A 25 -6.96 10.55 -15.94
N ASP A 26 -5.96 10.73 -15.05
CA ASP A 26 -5.11 11.88 -14.66
C ASP A 26 -5.63 13.33 -14.44
N SER A 27 -5.16 13.94 -13.33
CA SER A 27 -4.62 15.31 -13.30
C SER A 27 -3.76 15.57 -12.05
N ALA A 28 -2.46 15.79 -12.24
CA ALA A 28 -1.51 16.20 -11.20
C ALA A 28 -1.57 17.72 -10.97
N THR A 29 -1.70 18.14 -9.71
CA THR A 29 -1.61 19.55 -9.28
C THR A 29 -0.34 19.73 -8.45
N ALA A 30 0.55 20.62 -8.88
CA ALA A 30 1.77 20.97 -8.13
C ALA A 30 1.39 21.74 -6.85
N THR A 31 1.81 21.21 -5.70
CA THR A 31 1.60 21.84 -4.38
C THR A 31 2.91 22.46 -3.90
N THR A 32 2.90 23.76 -3.61
CA THR A 32 4.03 24.46 -2.98
C THR A 32 3.84 24.46 -1.47
N THR A 33 4.71 23.77 -0.74
CA THR A 33 4.64 23.69 0.73
C THR A 33 5.48 24.81 1.34
N THR A 34 4.84 25.67 2.13
CA THR A 34 5.51 26.69 2.96
C THR A 34 5.43 26.27 4.41
N THR A 35 6.57 25.99 5.04
CA THR A 35 6.61 25.59 6.46
C THR A 35 7.03 26.77 7.31
N THR A 36 6.20 27.13 8.29
CA THR A 36 6.50 28.18 9.28
C THR A 36 6.63 27.52 10.64
N THR A 37 7.82 27.60 11.25
CA THR A 37 8.05 27.06 12.60
C THR A 37 8.27 28.22 13.56
N THR A 38 7.49 28.27 14.64
CA THR A 38 7.58 29.31 15.67
C THR A 38 8.16 28.72 16.95
N ASP A 39 9.30 29.24 17.41
CA ASP A 39 9.93 28.83 18.67
C ASP A 39 9.32 29.61 19.84
N ALA A 40 8.73 28.89 20.80
CA ALA A 40 7.96 29.45 21.90
C ALA A 40 8.79 30.10 23.02
N SER A 41 10.14 30.04 22.96
CA SER A 41 10.99 30.57 24.04
C SER A 41 11.50 31.99 23.82
N THR A 42 11.46 32.52 22.59
CA THR A 42 12.07 33.83 22.26
C THR A 42 11.20 34.77 21.42
N GLY A 43 10.02 34.33 20.96
CA GLY A 43 9.07 35.17 20.23
C GLY A 43 9.57 35.72 18.88
N THR A 44 10.64 35.14 18.32
CA THR A 44 11.20 35.55 17.03
C THR A 44 10.73 34.59 15.95
N ALA A 45 10.01 35.12 14.94
CA ALA A 45 9.62 34.36 13.76
C ALA A 45 10.72 34.45 12.70
N THR A 46 11.23 33.30 12.25
CA THR A 46 12.19 33.21 11.16
C THR A 46 11.49 32.62 9.94
N THR A 47 11.42 33.41 8.87
CA THR A 47 10.92 32.95 7.56
C THR A 47 12.13 32.57 6.71
N THR A 48 12.28 31.28 6.41
CA THR A 48 13.34 30.81 5.52
C THR A 48 12.74 30.51 4.15
N THR A 49 13.05 31.36 3.17
CA THR A 49 12.86 31.05 1.75
C THR A 49 14.14 30.38 1.28
N GLY A 50 14.08 29.08 0.98
CA GLY A 50 15.22 28.35 0.43
C GLY A 50 15.48 28.81 -1.01
N ASP A 51 16.57 29.54 -1.19
CA ASP A 51 17.15 29.85 -2.50
C ASP A 51 18.46 29.05 -2.62
N THR A 52 18.56 28.22 -3.64
CA THR A 52 19.70 27.31 -3.90
C THR A 52 20.86 28.14 -4.45
N GLY A 53 21.58 28.82 -3.55
CA GLY A 53 22.79 29.58 -3.88
C GLY A 53 24.00 28.65 -4.07
N THR A 54 24.30 28.29 -5.32
CA THR A 54 25.57 27.69 -5.73
C THR A 54 26.73 28.65 -5.43
N SER A 55 27.63 28.26 -4.52
CA SER A 55 28.92 28.94 -4.34
C SER A 55 29.85 28.53 -5.48
N ALA A 56 30.33 29.50 -6.26
CA ALA A 56 31.26 29.27 -7.35
C ALA A 56 32.62 28.74 -6.85
N PRO A 57 33.27 27.79 -7.54
CA PRO A 57 34.59 27.30 -7.16
C PRO A 57 35.65 28.38 -7.44
N THR A 58 36.55 28.59 -6.47
CA THR A 58 37.80 29.32 -6.68
C THR A 58 38.69 28.54 -7.63
N THR A 59 39.07 29.17 -8.74
CA THR A 59 39.91 28.61 -9.81
C THR A 59 41.25 28.13 -9.23
N GLY A 60 41.56 26.84 -9.39
CA GLY A 60 42.81 26.24 -8.95
C GLY A 60 44.04 26.91 -9.58
N THR A 61 45.07 27.12 -8.77
CA THR A 61 46.35 27.70 -9.17
C THR A 61 47.04 26.78 -10.18
N THR A 62 47.47 27.35 -11.31
CA THR A 62 48.17 26.64 -12.39
C THR A 62 49.51 26.06 -11.89
N GLY A 63 49.54 24.79 -11.48
CA GLY A 63 50.77 24.14 -11.02
C GLY A 63 50.63 22.77 -10.33
N ASP A 64 49.43 22.37 -9.92
CA ASP A 64 49.24 21.05 -9.27
C ASP A 64 49.24 19.90 -10.29
N ALA A 65 49.81 18.76 -9.90
CA ALA A 65 49.87 17.56 -10.73
C ALA A 65 48.47 16.96 -10.90
N ILE A 66 48.15 16.53 -12.12
CA ILE A 66 46.91 15.82 -12.45
C ILE A 66 46.86 14.51 -11.68
N VAL A 67 45.73 14.24 -11.02
CA VAL A 67 45.47 12.97 -10.31
C VAL A 67 44.48 12.14 -11.14
N PRO A 68 44.91 10.99 -11.70
CA PRO A 68 44.03 10.13 -12.51
C PRO A 68 43.03 9.35 -11.64
N CYS A 69 41.90 8.95 -12.23
CA CYS A 69 40.96 8.01 -11.61
C CYS A 69 41.44 6.55 -11.80
N ASP A 70 42.31 6.07 -10.92
CA ASP A 70 42.79 4.67 -10.95
C ASP A 70 41.92 3.73 -10.08
N GLY A 71 40.60 3.97 -10.04
CA GLY A 71 39.65 3.20 -9.23
C GLY A 71 39.68 3.50 -7.72
N ALA A 72 40.46 4.48 -7.28
CA ALA A 72 40.46 5.00 -5.93
C ALA A 72 39.93 6.43 -5.91
N LEU A 73 39.25 6.83 -4.82
CA LEU A 73 38.71 8.18 -4.66
C LEU A 73 39.86 9.23 -4.63
N PRO A 74 39.97 10.13 -5.63
CA PRO A 74 40.99 11.16 -5.66
C PRO A 74 40.73 12.22 -4.58
N PRO A 75 41.72 12.96 -4.08
CA PRO A 75 41.49 14.03 -3.09
C PRO A 75 40.64 15.18 -3.65
N ALA A 76 39.72 15.71 -2.84
CA ALA A 76 38.90 16.86 -3.24
C ALA A 76 39.77 18.08 -3.59
N GLY A 77 39.43 18.76 -4.69
CA GLY A 77 40.15 19.93 -5.20
C GLY A 77 41.44 19.62 -5.96
N SER A 78 41.85 18.36 -6.07
CA SER A 78 42.99 17.98 -6.91
C SER A 78 42.64 18.11 -8.40
N ALA A 79 43.65 18.38 -9.23
CA ALA A 79 43.44 18.60 -10.66
C ALA A 79 43.03 17.30 -11.38
N CYS A 80 42.06 17.40 -12.28
CA CYS A 80 41.57 16.31 -13.12
C CYS A 80 41.67 16.67 -14.61
N GLU A 81 41.83 15.67 -15.48
CA GLU A 81 42.04 15.88 -16.92
C GLU A 81 40.73 15.86 -17.73
N THR A 82 39.80 14.99 -17.35
CA THR A 82 38.59 14.73 -18.14
C THR A 82 37.36 15.29 -17.44
N GLU A 83 36.82 16.40 -17.94
CA GLU A 83 35.57 16.99 -17.43
C GLU A 83 34.43 15.96 -17.45
N GLY A 84 33.72 15.81 -16.32
CA GLY A 84 32.61 14.87 -16.14
C GLY A 84 33.02 13.42 -15.86
N GLU A 85 34.31 13.11 -15.72
CA GLU A 85 34.77 11.80 -15.25
C GLU A 85 34.37 11.56 -13.78
N VAL A 86 33.92 10.36 -13.43
CA VAL A 86 33.43 9.99 -12.09
C VAL A 86 34.31 8.90 -11.46
N CYS A 87 34.68 9.05 -10.18
CA CYS A 87 35.64 8.19 -9.49
C CYS A 87 35.34 7.97 -7.99
N PRO A 88 35.34 6.74 -7.45
CA PRO A 88 35.32 5.49 -8.19
C PRO A 88 33.98 5.34 -8.92
N ALA A 89 34.01 4.76 -10.12
CA ALA A 89 32.80 4.27 -10.76
C ALA A 89 32.37 2.99 -10.05
N GLN A 90 31.35 3.08 -9.19
CA GLN A 90 30.65 1.90 -8.69
C GLN A 90 29.63 1.46 -9.73
N ASP A 91 29.54 0.15 -9.98
CA ASP A 91 28.52 -0.41 -10.88
C ASP A 91 27.11 -0.37 -10.25
N ASP A 92 27.03 -0.23 -8.92
CA ASP A 92 25.78 -0.24 -8.16
C ASP A 92 25.43 1.15 -7.63
N LEU A 93 24.52 1.83 -8.32
CA LEU A 93 23.98 3.14 -7.95
C LEU A 93 23.03 3.08 -6.74
N CYS A 94 22.64 1.89 -6.28
CA CYS A 94 21.71 1.67 -5.19
C CYS A 94 22.39 1.53 -3.82
N VAL A 95 23.73 1.52 -3.77
CA VAL A 95 24.50 1.52 -2.52
C VAL A 95 24.95 2.95 -2.21
N ALA A 96 24.89 3.35 -0.94
CA ALA A 96 25.49 4.61 -0.53
C ALA A 96 27.00 4.57 -0.75
N PHE A 97 27.55 5.48 -1.54
CA PHE A 97 28.98 5.60 -1.76
C PHE A 97 29.41 7.06 -1.90
N THR A 98 30.66 7.32 -1.55
CA THR A 98 31.32 8.60 -1.84
C THR A 98 32.09 8.46 -3.15
N ALA A 99 31.86 9.39 -4.06
CA ALA A 99 32.59 9.51 -5.32
C ALA A 99 33.05 10.95 -5.55
N ALA A 100 33.78 11.15 -6.62
CA ALA A 100 34.25 12.44 -7.08
C ALA A 100 33.92 12.58 -8.57
N THR A 101 33.49 13.77 -8.98
CA THR A 101 33.29 14.13 -10.38
C THR A 101 34.28 15.24 -10.75
N CYS A 102 34.83 15.20 -11.97
CA CYS A 102 35.70 16.26 -12.46
C CYS A 102 34.87 17.45 -12.94
N GLU A 103 34.89 18.56 -12.21
CA GLU A 103 34.16 19.78 -12.54
C GLU A 103 35.11 21.00 -12.54
N GLY A 104 35.15 21.72 -13.66
CA GLY A 104 36.01 22.89 -13.81
C GLY A 104 37.51 22.57 -13.67
N GLY A 105 37.92 21.35 -14.05
CA GLY A 105 39.29 20.86 -13.93
C GLY A 105 39.74 20.49 -12.51
N ALA A 106 38.81 20.37 -11.56
CA ALA A 106 39.10 19.86 -10.21
C ALA A 106 38.12 18.74 -9.80
N TRP A 107 38.61 17.78 -9.01
CA TRP A 107 37.79 16.73 -8.41
C TRP A 107 36.87 17.31 -7.34
N VAL A 108 35.56 17.23 -7.56
CA VAL A 108 34.51 17.61 -6.60
C VAL A 108 33.93 16.33 -6.01
N HIS A 109 34.04 16.19 -4.68
CA HIS A 109 33.44 15.05 -3.98
C HIS A 109 31.93 15.21 -3.91
N PHE A 110 31.22 14.10 -4.10
CA PHE A 110 29.80 14.00 -3.87
C PHE A 110 29.49 12.66 -3.18
N ASP A 111 28.48 12.68 -2.35
CA ASP A 111 27.91 11.46 -1.80
C ASP A 111 26.74 11.05 -2.67
N ASN A 112 26.80 9.84 -3.25
CA ASN A 112 25.62 9.20 -3.80
C ASN A 112 24.77 8.72 -2.63
N VAL A 113 23.75 9.51 -2.31
CA VAL A 113 22.62 9.03 -1.55
C VAL A 113 21.70 8.36 -2.57
N PRO A 114 21.44 7.04 -2.49
CA PRO A 114 20.59 6.34 -3.44
C PRO A 114 19.28 7.11 -3.63
N GLY A 115 18.94 7.39 -4.89
CA GLY A 115 17.74 8.13 -5.24
C GLY A 115 16.46 7.34 -4.91
N PRO A 116 15.29 7.98 -4.97
CA PRO A 116 14.00 7.30 -4.86
C PRO A 116 13.87 6.14 -5.86
N GLU A 117 14.47 6.20 -7.05
CA GLU A 117 14.48 5.07 -7.99
C GLU A 117 15.36 3.86 -7.57
N CYS A 118 16.12 3.99 -6.48
CA CYS A 118 16.81 2.89 -5.78
C CYS A 118 15.99 2.37 -4.57
N GLY A 119 14.79 2.91 -4.35
CA GLY A 119 13.95 2.63 -3.20
C GLY A 119 12.72 3.53 -3.14
N GLU A 120 11.83 3.41 -4.12
CA GLU A 120 10.49 3.97 -4.07
C GLU A 120 9.52 2.81 -4.21
N GLY A 121 8.76 2.61 -3.15
CA GLY A 121 7.58 1.78 -3.18
C GLY A 121 7.85 0.31 -2.85
N SER A 122 6.95 -0.22 -2.05
CA SER A 122 6.28 -1.50 -2.31
C SER A 122 7.16 -2.53 -3.01
N CYS A 123 7.54 -3.58 -2.28
CA CYS A 123 7.68 -4.85 -2.96
C CYS A 123 6.52 -5.02 -3.96
N ASP A 124 6.82 -5.51 -5.16
CA ASP A 124 5.74 -5.91 -6.04
C ASP A 124 4.99 -7.06 -5.31
N PRO A 125 3.70 -6.91 -4.96
CA PRO A 125 2.95 -7.99 -4.34
C PRO A 125 2.87 -9.23 -5.25
N SER A 126 3.14 -9.07 -6.55
CA SER A 126 3.26 -10.14 -7.55
C SER A 126 4.63 -10.82 -7.56
N ASP A 127 5.66 -10.18 -7.01
CA ASP A 127 7.04 -10.67 -6.91
C ASP A 127 7.64 -10.29 -5.54
N PRO A 128 7.15 -10.91 -4.44
CA PRO A 128 7.61 -10.58 -3.10
C PRO A 128 9.07 -11.04 -2.89
N PRO A 129 9.83 -10.36 -2.02
CA PRO A 129 11.22 -10.71 -1.73
C PRO A 129 11.31 -12.12 -1.11
N LEU A 130 12.46 -12.77 -1.28
CA LEU A 130 12.76 -14.00 -0.57
C LEU A 130 13.20 -13.70 0.87
N GLU A 131 13.02 -14.67 1.75
CA GLU A 131 13.50 -14.59 3.12
C GLU A 131 15.04 -14.50 3.12
N GLY A 132 15.57 -13.44 3.72
CA GLY A 132 17.00 -13.13 3.73
C GLY A 132 17.49 -12.28 2.56
N ASP A 133 16.61 -11.77 1.69
CA ASP A 133 17.01 -10.75 0.71
C ASP A 133 17.33 -9.42 1.41
N PRO A 134 18.30 -8.64 0.90
CA PRO A 134 18.62 -7.34 1.49
C PRO A 134 17.48 -6.35 1.34
N CYS A 135 17.31 -5.49 2.34
CA CYS A 135 16.34 -4.40 2.32
C CYS A 135 16.96 -3.13 2.91
N THR A 136 16.57 -1.98 2.37
CA THR A 136 17.20 -0.69 2.69
C THR A 136 16.41 0.14 3.69
N THR A 137 15.12 -0.15 3.85
CA THR A 137 14.20 0.61 4.69
C THR A 137 13.72 -0.24 5.86
N GLU A 138 14.35 -0.07 7.01
CA GLU A 138 13.96 -0.76 8.24
C GLU A 138 12.47 -0.52 8.56
N GLY A 139 11.76 -1.59 8.89
CA GLY A 139 10.31 -1.55 9.14
C GLY A 139 9.44 -1.48 7.89
N ALA A 140 10.01 -1.47 6.68
CA ALA A 140 9.23 -1.63 5.46
C ALA A 140 8.48 -2.95 5.49
N SER A 141 7.20 -2.92 5.10
CA SER A 141 6.37 -4.10 5.01
C SER A 141 6.02 -4.41 3.56
N CYS A 142 6.09 -5.69 3.23
CA CYS A 142 5.66 -6.26 1.98
C CYS A 142 4.61 -7.34 2.25
N SER A 143 3.67 -7.51 1.33
CA SER A 143 2.59 -8.47 1.51
C SER A 143 2.12 -8.92 0.15
N THR A 144 1.92 -10.23 -0.04
CA THR A 144 0.94 -10.67 -1.05
C THR A 144 -0.44 -10.17 -0.65
N ASP A 145 -1.48 -10.38 -1.46
CA ASP A 145 -2.83 -9.96 -1.10
C ASP A 145 -3.32 -10.62 0.20
N CYS A 146 -3.11 -9.93 1.33
CA CYS A 146 -3.55 -10.30 2.68
C CYS A 146 -4.87 -9.60 3.04
N SER A 147 -5.64 -9.15 2.03
CA SER A 147 -6.95 -8.56 2.27
C SER A 147 -7.97 -9.61 2.73
N ASP A 148 -7.73 -10.90 2.46
CA ASP A 148 -8.56 -12.00 2.96
C ASP A 148 -7.99 -12.56 4.27
N GLN A 149 -8.54 -12.12 5.40
CA GLN A 149 -8.23 -12.63 6.74
C GLN A 149 -8.52 -14.13 6.91
N CYS A 150 -9.36 -14.70 6.04
CA CYS A 150 -9.70 -16.11 6.04
C CYS A 150 -8.72 -16.98 5.26
N GLN A 151 -7.71 -16.38 4.61
CA GLN A 151 -6.68 -17.12 3.88
C GLN A 151 -5.30 -16.92 4.50
N PHE A 152 -4.51 -17.99 4.43
CA PHE A 152 -3.10 -17.89 4.75
C PHE A 152 -2.43 -16.90 3.81
N CYS A 153 -1.66 -15.99 4.37
CA CYS A 153 -0.89 -15.05 3.57
C CYS A 153 0.50 -14.85 4.15
N ASN A 154 1.47 -14.59 3.27
CA ASN A 154 2.82 -14.24 3.67
C ASN A 154 2.96 -12.73 3.67
N LYS A 155 3.54 -12.20 4.74
CA LYS A 155 4.05 -10.84 4.82
C LYS A 155 5.56 -10.89 4.97
N TRP A 156 6.24 -9.83 4.56
CA TRP A 156 7.65 -9.65 4.81
C TRP A 156 7.84 -8.32 5.51
N THR A 157 8.78 -8.28 6.43
CA THR A 157 9.19 -7.05 7.11
C THR A 157 10.69 -6.92 7.02
N CYS A 158 11.16 -5.75 6.63
CA CYS A 158 12.57 -5.42 6.66
C CYS A 158 13.02 -5.25 8.10
N SER A 159 13.89 -6.13 8.57
CA SER A 159 14.46 -6.10 9.91
C SER A 159 15.96 -6.33 9.81
N GLU A 160 16.74 -5.49 10.47
CA GLU A 160 18.21 -5.56 10.48
C GLU A 160 18.81 -5.56 9.05
N GLY A 161 18.19 -4.83 8.13
CA GLY A 161 18.62 -4.76 6.72
C GLY A 161 18.32 -6.01 5.89
N MET A 162 17.51 -6.94 6.40
CA MET A 162 17.11 -8.17 5.71
C MET A 162 15.58 -8.36 5.73
N TRP A 163 15.01 -8.85 4.63
CA TRP A 163 13.62 -9.24 4.58
C TRP A 163 13.37 -10.50 5.41
N THR A 164 12.55 -10.38 6.43
CA THR A 164 12.07 -11.50 7.24
C THR A 164 10.64 -11.82 6.87
N ARG A 165 10.37 -13.09 6.56
CA ARG A 165 9.02 -13.56 6.25
C ARG A 165 8.24 -13.82 7.53
N ILE A 166 7.00 -13.36 7.55
CA ILE A 166 6.01 -13.53 8.61
C ILE A 166 4.82 -14.28 8.02
N GLU A 167 4.50 -15.42 8.62
CA GLU A 167 3.34 -16.21 8.27
C GLU A 167 2.11 -15.65 9.00
N VAL A 168 1.12 -15.16 8.24
CA VAL A 168 -0.17 -14.74 8.80
C VAL A 168 -1.11 -15.93 8.65
N PHE A 169 -1.46 -16.51 9.78
CA PHE A 169 -2.41 -17.62 9.83
C PHE A 169 -3.83 -17.11 9.61
N PRO A 170 -4.66 -17.84 8.85
CA PRO A 170 -6.03 -17.45 8.62
C PRO A 170 -6.85 -17.51 9.90
N GLU A 171 -7.75 -16.55 10.04
CA GLU A 171 -8.82 -16.58 11.04
C GLU A 171 -9.78 -17.74 10.74
N PRO A 172 -10.45 -18.29 11.76
CA PRO A 172 -11.34 -19.43 11.58
C PRO A 172 -12.67 -18.99 10.94
N CYS A 173 -12.65 -18.88 9.61
CA CYS A 173 -13.80 -18.50 8.81
C CYS A 173 -14.50 -19.72 8.21
N LEU A 174 -15.84 -19.69 8.19
CA LEU A 174 -16.63 -20.66 7.43
C LEU A 174 -16.58 -20.37 5.93
N GLU A 175 -16.46 -21.42 5.12
CA GLU A 175 -16.69 -21.35 3.67
C GLU A 175 -18.16 -21.02 3.34
N CYS A 176 -18.38 -20.54 2.10
CA CYS A 176 -19.70 -20.05 1.67
C CYS A 176 -20.83 -21.06 1.87
N ASP A 177 -20.59 -22.35 1.57
CA ASP A 177 -21.61 -23.38 1.78
C ASP A 177 -22.01 -23.52 3.25
N ALA A 178 -21.02 -23.48 4.16
CA ALA A 178 -21.24 -23.68 5.59
C ALA A 178 -21.85 -22.44 6.25
N ILE A 179 -21.38 -21.23 5.92
CA ILE A 179 -21.93 -20.00 6.52
C ILE A 179 -23.39 -19.78 6.09
N CYS A 180 -23.75 -20.17 4.86
CA CYS A 180 -25.10 -20.03 4.35
C CYS A 180 -26.15 -20.89 5.07
N ASP A 181 -25.74 -21.99 5.71
CA ASP A 181 -26.64 -22.76 6.58
C ASP A 181 -27.09 -21.96 7.82
N PHE A 182 -26.30 -20.98 8.26
CA PHE A 182 -26.65 -20.07 9.35
C PHE A 182 -27.40 -18.83 8.87
N VAL A 183 -27.00 -18.27 7.72
CA VAL A 183 -27.58 -17.01 7.16
C VAL A 183 -29.07 -17.15 6.83
N ILE A 184 -29.51 -18.31 6.33
CA ILE A 184 -30.90 -18.52 5.90
C ILE A 184 -31.86 -18.81 7.07
N VAL A 185 -31.35 -19.24 8.22
CA VAL A 185 -32.15 -19.61 9.41
C VAL A 185 -33.07 -18.48 9.89
N PRO A 186 -32.62 -17.23 10.03
CA PRO A 186 -33.50 -16.15 10.49
C PRO A 186 -34.54 -15.73 9.44
N MET A 187 -34.44 -16.19 8.18
CA MET A 187 -35.37 -15.89 7.09
C MET A 187 -35.64 -14.38 6.92
N CYS A 188 -34.59 -13.57 7.03
CA CYS A 188 -34.70 -12.12 6.90
C CYS A 188 -35.22 -11.73 5.51
N ALA A 189 -36.17 -10.80 5.44
CA ALA A 189 -36.85 -10.46 4.18
C ALA A 189 -35.92 -9.85 3.11
N GLY A 190 -34.84 -9.19 3.54
CA GLY A 190 -33.76 -8.68 2.69
C GLY A 190 -32.55 -9.63 2.61
N GLY A 191 -32.67 -10.86 3.12
CA GLY A 191 -31.67 -11.92 2.98
C GLY A 191 -31.84 -12.75 1.71
N PRO A 192 -30.92 -13.70 1.45
CA PRO A 192 -31.04 -14.60 0.32
C PRO A 192 -32.28 -15.51 0.45
N PRO A 193 -32.99 -15.80 -0.66
CA PRO A 193 -34.23 -16.58 -0.62
C PRO A 193 -34.01 -18.06 -0.30
N ASP A 194 -32.83 -18.61 -0.61
CA ASP A 194 -32.45 -19.99 -0.34
C ASP A 194 -30.92 -20.15 -0.24
N LYS A 195 -30.47 -21.36 0.13
CA LYS A 195 -29.05 -21.69 0.28
C LYS A 195 -28.27 -21.48 -1.02
N ALA A 196 -28.84 -21.84 -2.18
CA ALA A 196 -28.12 -21.75 -3.45
C ALA A 196 -27.87 -20.29 -3.84
N ALA A 197 -28.88 -19.42 -3.66
CA ALA A 197 -28.74 -17.98 -3.85
C ALA A 197 -27.76 -17.36 -2.85
N CYS A 198 -27.76 -17.82 -1.60
CA CYS A 198 -26.79 -17.41 -0.59
C CYS A 198 -25.35 -17.76 -1.00
N VAL A 199 -25.09 -19.01 -1.40
CA VAL A 199 -23.76 -19.48 -1.77
C VAL A 199 -23.25 -18.73 -2.99
N ALA A 200 -24.09 -18.53 -4.01
CA ALA A 200 -23.72 -17.75 -5.18
C ALA A 200 -23.31 -16.31 -4.81
N GLY A 201 -24.13 -15.60 -4.04
CA GLY A 201 -23.80 -14.24 -3.60
C GLY A 201 -22.58 -14.16 -2.68
N CYS A 202 -22.34 -15.20 -1.88
CA CYS A 202 -21.15 -15.31 -1.04
C CYS A 202 -19.87 -15.48 -1.88
N GLU A 203 -19.87 -16.38 -2.86
CA GLU A 203 -18.70 -16.56 -3.75
C GLU A 203 -18.46 -15.33 -4.63
N ASP A 204 -19.54 -14.67 -5.09
CA ASP A 204 -19.44 -13.39 -5.80
C ASP A 204 -18.82 -12.31 -4.90
N SER A 205 -19.14 -12.29 -3.60
CA SER A 205 -18.56 -11.34 -2.64
C SER A 205 -17.08 -11.63 -2.35
N LYS A 206 -16.66 -12.91 -2.33
CA LYS A 206 -15.24 -13.31 -2.22
C LYS A 206 -14.41 -12.87 -3.42
N ALA A 207 -15.00 -12.89 -4.62
CA ALA A 207 -14.32 -12.52 -5.86
C ALA A 207 -14.48 -11.03 -6.23
N GLY A 208 -15.39 -10.32 -5.56
CA GLY A 208 -15.78 -8.96 -5.91
C GLY A 208 -14.82 -7.87 -5.42
N ALA A 209 -15.16 -6.62 -5.74
CA ALA A 209 -14.40 -5.45 -5.32
C ALA A 209 -14.39 -5.26 -3.79
N CYS A 210 -15.42 -5.75 -3.10
CA CYS A 210 -15.61 -5.64 -1.65
C CYS A 210 -15.13 -6.89 -0.88
N LYS A 211 -14.19 -7.64 -1.47
CA LYS A 211 -13.70 -8.90 -0.88
C LYS A 211 -13.04 -8.71 0.48
N ALA A 212 -12.42 -7.55 0.71
CA ALA A 212 -11.77 -7.23 1.98
C ALA A 212 -12.81 -7.08 3.09
N GLU A 213 -13.81 -6.23 2.87
CA GLU A 213 -14.91 -6.01 3.82
C GLU A 213 -15.72 -7.31 4.04
N PHE A 214 -15.87 -8.13 3.00
CA PHE A 214 -16.50 -9.44 3.13
C PHE A 214 -15.67 -10.43 3.96
N SER A 215 -14.35 -10.41 3.81
CA SER A 215 -13.45 -11.21 4.63
C SER A 215 -13.50 -10.80 6.10
N ASP A 216 -13.49 -9.50 6.39
CA ASP A 216 -13.62 -8.96 7.75
C ASP A 216 -14.93 -9.43 8.41
N LEU A 217 -16.02 -9.42 7.65
CA LEU A 217 -17.32 -9.93 8.09
C LEU A 217 -17.24 -11.43 8.44
N ARG A 218 -16.66 -12.25 7.56
CA ARG A 218 -16.49 -13.70 7.79
C ARG A 218 -15.60 -13.99 8.98
N ALA A 219 -14.50 -13.26 9.14
CA ALA A 219 -13.59 -13.38 10.27
C ALA A 219 -14.29 -13.03 11.59
N CYS A 220 -15.06 -11.94 11.63
CA CYS A 220 -15.84 -11.57 12.80
C CYS A 220 -16.93 -12.59 13.16
N ALA A 221 -17.60 -13.14 12.15
CA ALA A 221 -18.65 -14.14 12.33
C ALA A 221 -18.14 -15.46 12.94
N GLY A 222 -16.90 -15.84 12.62
CA GLY A 222 -16.25 -17.05 13.12
C GLY A 222 -16.91 -18.36 12.67
N GLU A 223 -16.68 -19.44 13.42
CA GLU A 223 -17.12 -20.80 13.04
C GLU A 223 -18.56 -21.14 13.41
N GLN A 224 -19.17 -20.39 14.33
CA GLN A 224 -20.54 -20.63 14.81
C GLN A 224 -21.33 -19.33 14.93
N PRO A 225 -21.55 -18.62 13.82
CA PRO A 225 -22.28 -17.37 13.85
C PRO A 225 -23.75 -17.59 14.19
N THR A 226 -24.33 -16.65 14.94
CA THR A 226 -25.77 -16.56 15.13
C THR A 226 -26.29 -15.33 14.39
N PHE A 227 -26.99 -15.56 13.29
CA PHE A 227 -27.56 -14.47 12.49
C PHE A 227 -28.91 -14.00 13.02
N THR A 228 -29.11 -12.69 12.98
CA THR A 228 -30.38 -12.00 13.26
C THR A 228 -30.70 -11.02 12.14
N CYS A 229 -31.92 -10.49 12.10
CA CYS A 229 -32.30 -9.51 11.06
C CYS A 229 -32.13 -8.08 11.58
N ASP A 230 -31.50 -7.21 10.78
CA ASP A 230 -31.37 -5.78 11.10
C ASP A 230 -32.69 -5.03 10.84
N ASP A 231 -32.69 -3.72 11.10
CA ASP A 231 -33.82 -2.84 10.81
C ASP A 231 -34.19 -2.81 9.32
N ALA A 232 -33.23 -3.05 8.44
CA ALA A 232 -33.42 -3.19 6.99
C ALA A 232 -33.79 -4.63 6.57
N GLN A 233 -34.03 -5.53 7.53
CA GLN A 233 -34.33 -6.95 7.32
C GLN A 233 -33.22 -7.73 6.61
N ARG A 234 -31.96 -7.37 6.83
CA ARG A 234 -30.77 -8.09 6.33
C ARG A 234 -30.16 -8.95 7.44
N PRO A 235 -29.52 -10.08 7.10
CA PRO A 235 -28.85 -10.93 8.07
C PRO A 235 -27.59 -10.27 8.65
N LEU A 236 -27.46 -10.21 9.97
CA LEU A 236 -26.31 -9.67 10.72
C LEU A 236 -25.88 -10.62 11.85
N VAL A 237 -24.61 -10.59 12.25
CA VAL A 237 -24.12 -11.27 13.47
C VAL A 237 -23.93 -10.25 14.58
N ALA A 238 -24.51 -10.50 15.76
CA ALA A 238 -24.40 -9.59 16.90
C ALA A 238 -22.94 -9.41 17.33
N GLY A 239 -22.51 -8.16 17.51
CA GLY A 239 -21.11 -7.81 17.79
C GLY A 239 -20.23 -7.63 16.54
N CYS A 240 -20.77 -7.83 15.33
CA CYS A 240 -20.09 -7.61 14.05
C CYS A 240 -20.69 -6.45 13.23
N GLU A 241 -21.51 -5.60 13.85
CA GLU A 241 -22.33 -4.59 13.16
C GLU A 241 -21.49 -3.63 12.28
N ASP A 242 -20.28 -3.27 12.74
CA ASP A 242 -19.37 -2.40 11.99
C ASP A 242 -18.84 -3.08 10.72
N ALA A 243 -18.48 -4.37 10.79
CA ALA A 243 -18.03 -5.14 9.64
C ALA A 243 -19.14 -5.32 8.59
N PHE A 244 -20.37 -5.60 9.04
CA PHE A 244 -21.53 -5.63 8.15
C PHE A 244 -21.83 -4.26 7.53
N THR A 245 -21.70 -3.18 8.30
CA THR A 245 -21.88 -1.81 7.79
C THR A 245 -20.88 -1.48 6.70
N ALA A 246 -19.59 -1.79 6.89
CA ALA A 246 -18.55 -1.61 5.90
C ALA A 246 -18.83 -2.41 4.61
N PHE A 247 -19.15 -3.71 4.76
CA PHE A 247 -19.48 -4.56 3.62
C PHE A 247 -20.70 -4.06 2.84
N TYR A 248 -21.77 -3.65 3.52
CA TYR A 248 -22.97 -3.14 2.85
C TYR A 248 -22.74 -1.77 2.19
N ALA A 249 -21.94 -0.90 2.79
CA ALA A 249 -21.57 0.36 2.17
C ALA A 249 -20.76 0.17 0.88
N CYS A 250 -19.91 -0.87 0.83
CA CYS A 250 -19.14 -1.20 -0.37
C CYS A 250 -19.98 -1.91 -1.43
N SER A 251 -20.78 -2.91 -1.05
CA SER A 251 -21.48 -3.81 -1.97
C SER A 251 -22.77 -3.23 -2.57
N MET A 252 -23.33 -2.19 -1.96
CA MET A 252 -24.55 -1.52 -2.42
C MET A 252 -24.37 0.02 -2.42
N PRO A 253 -23.49 0.56 -3.28
CA PRO A 253 -23.25 2.01 -3.37
C PRO A 253 -24.41 2.79 -3.99
#